data_AF-A0A962HX09-F1
#
_entry.id   AF-A0A962HX09-F1
#
_cell.length_a   1.000
_cell.length_b   1.000
_cell.length_c   1.000
_cell.angle_alpha   90.00
_cell.angle_beta   90.00
_cell.angle_gamma   90.00
#
_symmetry.space_group_name_H-M   'P 1'
#
loop_
_entity.id
_entity.type
_entity.pdbx_description
1 polymer ?
#
loop_
_entity_poly.entity_id
_entity_poly.type
_entity_poly.pdbx_seq_one_letter_code
_entity_poly.pdbx_strand_id
1 'polypeptide(L)'
;MDASRSSLIALLTALSLLVGCASQSVVSPPATEAQAQPVLAEQGIGAVLWFQTAAEYEALLMQVYADATDALAPALADSSWSAAPEQQPPAAGLRPAVVVDLDETM
;
A
#
# COMPACT_ATOMS: atom_id res chain seq x y z
N MET A 1 34.22 22.37 -28.63
CA MET A 1 33.01 21.59 -28.26
C MET A 1 33.33 20.15 -27.84
N ASP A 2 34.59 19.73 -27.83
CA ASP A 2 34.97 18.33 -27.50
C ASP A 2 35.15 18.05 -25.99
N ALA A 3 35.58 19.05 -25.21
CA ALA A 3 35.77 18.88 -23.76
C ALA A 3 34.46 18.57 -23.01
N SER A 4 33.36 19.24 -23.38
CA SER A 4 32.04 19.03 -22.77
C SER A 4 31.46 17.64 -23.08
N ARG A 5 31.73 17.09 -24.27
CA ARG A 5 31.30 15.74 -24.67
C ARG A 5 32.11 14.66 -23.95
N SER A 6 33.41 14.89 -23.76
CA SER A 6 34.28 13.97 -23.00
C SER A 6 33.92 13.94 -21.51
N SER A 7 33.56 15.10 -20.92
CA SER A 7 33.08 15.17 -19.53
C SER A 7 31.72 14.50 -19.34
N LEU A 8 30.79 14.64 -20.31
CA LEU A 8 29.49 13.97 -20.26
C LEU A 8 29.62 12.44 -20.35
N ILE A 9 30.48 11.94 -21.24
CA ILE A 9 30.71 10.49 -21.40
C ILE A 9 31.33 9.92 -20.13
N ALA A 10 32.32 10.60 -19.54
CA ALA A 10 32.95 10.17 -18.29
C ALA A 10 31.94 10.11 -17.12
N LEU A 11 31.04 11.11 -17.03
CA LEU A 11 30.01 11.16 -16.00
C LEU A 11 28.97 10.03 -16.18
N LEU A 12 28.55 9.76 -17.42
CA LEU A 12 27.61 8.68 -17.76
C LEU A 12 28.20 7.29 -17.47
N THR A 13 29.49 7.07 -17.76
CA THR A 13 30.18 5.81 -17.44
C THR A 13 30.38 5.62 -15.94
N ALA A 14 30.69 6.70 -15.20
CA ALA A 14 30.82 6.64 -13.74
C ALA A 14 29.48 6.29 -13.08
N LEU A 15 28.38 6.84 -13.58
CA LEU A 15 27.03 6.58 -13.05
C LEU A 15 26.59 5.12 -13.27
N SER A 16 27.01 4.49 -14.36
CA SER A 16 26.65 3.08 -14.66
C SER A 16 27.45 2.06 -13.83
N LEU A 17 28.65 2.40 -13.37
CA LEU A 17 29.47 1.53 -12.50
C LEU A 17 28.96 1.46 -11.06
N LEU A 18 28.19 2.45 -10.58
CA LEU A 18 27.62 2.43 -9.23
C LEU A 18 26.38 1.50 -9.08
N VAL A 19 25.81 1.01 -10.18
CA VAL A 19 24.55 0.20 -10.18
C VAL A 19 24.83 -1.30 -10.30
N GLY A 20 26.09 -1.74 -10.14
CA GLY A 20 26.52 -3.12 -10.44
C GLY A 20 26.63 -4.09 -9.25
N CYS A 21 26.51 -3.64 -8.00
CA CYS A 21 26.86 -4.47 -6.83
C CYS A 21 25.66 -4.82 -5.95
N ALA A 22 24.65 -5.50 -6.48
CA ALA A 22 23.67 -6.22 -5.65
C ALA A 22 22.95 -7.32 -6.43
N SER A 23 23.65 -8.38 -6.78
CA SER A 23 23.01 -9.64 -7.21
C SER A 23 23.79 -10.81 -6.62
N GLN A 24 23.63 -11.00 -5.30
CA GLN A 24 24.05 -12.21 -4.63
C GLN A 24 22.81 -13.07 -4.42
N SER A 25 22.64 -14.09 -5.26
CA SER A 25 21.63 -15.12 -5.05
C SER A 25 22.09 -16.00 -3.90
N VAL A 26 21.52 -15.79 -2.71
CA VAL A 26 21.73 -16.68 -1.56
C VAL A 26 20.93 -17.95 -1.82
N VAL A 27 21.63 -19.07 -2.06
CA VAL A 27 21.01 -20.40 -2.05
C VAL A 27 20.73 -20.77 -0.60
N SER A 28 19.46 -20.78 -0.21
CA SER A 28 19.04 -21.23 1.12
C SER A 28 19.09 -22.77 1.20
N PRO A 29 19.68 -23.35 2.27
CA PRO A 29 19.59 -24.79 2.55
C PRO A 29 18.14 -25.20 2.88
N PRO A 30 17.77 -26.49 2.73
CA PRO A 30 16.41 -26.95 3.01
C PRO A 30 16.06 -26.76 4.49
N ALA A 31 14.94 -26.10 4.75
CA ALA A 31 14.46 -25.79 6.08
C ALA A 31 13.97 -27.05 6.80
N THR A 32 14.62 -27.38 7.92
CA THR A 32 14.05 -28.27 8.96
C THR A 32 12.93 -27.51 9.69
N GLU A 33 11.78 -28.15 9.86
CA GLU A 33 10.51 -27.59 10.39
C GLU A 33 10.59 -26.87 11.74
N ALA A 34 11.70 -26.98 12.49
CA ALA A 34 11.94 -26.23 13.73
C ALA A 34 12.29 -24.73 13.52
N GLN A 35 12.51 -24.28 12.28
CA GLN A 35 12.85 -22.88 11.97
C GLN A 35 11.70 -22.06 11.35
N ALA A 36 10.49 -22.62 11.25
CA ALA A 36 9.37 -21.94 10.58
C ALA A 36 8.86 -20.69 11.35
N GLN A 37 8.84 -20.72 12.69
CA GLN A 37 8.34 -19.62 13.53
C GLN A 37 9.16 -18.31 13.45
N PRO A 38 10.49 -18.31 13.63
CA PRO A 38 11.27 -17.07 13.61
C PRO A 38 11.29 -16.42 12.22
N VAL A 39 11.24 -17.20 11.15
CA VAL A 39 11.23 -16.71 9.76
C VAL A 39 9.93 -15.96 9.44
N LEU A 40 8.79 -16.40 9.98
CA LEU A 40 7.50 -15.71 9.81
C LEU A 40 7.47 -14.31 10.46
N ALA A 41 8.08 -14.16 11.64
CA ALA A 41 8.17 -12.87 12.32
C ALA A 41 9.06 -11.87 11.56
N GLU A 42 10.17 -12.33 10.99
CA GLU A 42 11.05 -11.50 10.16
C GLU A 42 10.40 -11.08 8.84
N GLN A 43 9.52 -11.90 8.26
CA GLN A 43 8.80 -11.57 7.03
C GLN A 43 7.74 -10.47 7.20
N GLY A 44 7.19 -10.30 8.41
CA GLY A 44 6.13 -9.31 8.69
C GLY A 44 6.62 -7.94 9.17
N ILE A 45 7.89 -7.83 9.59
CA ILE A 45 8.38 -6.62 10.28
C ILE A 45 8.29 -5.36 9.40
N GLY A 46 8.49 -5.49 8.09
CA GLY A 46 8.38 -4.37 7.15
C GLY A 46 6.96 -3.83 7.02
N ALA A 47 5.96 -4.72 6.99
CA ALA A 47 4.55 -4.33 6.95
C ALA A 47 4.13 -3.64 8.25
N VAL A 48 4.54 -4.20 9.39
CA VAL A 48 4.28 -3.62 10.72
C VAL A 48 4.95 -2.24 10.85
N LEU A 49 6.21 -2.10 10.42
CA LEU A 49 6.91 -0.82 10.47
C LEU A 49 6.25 0.21 9.57
N TRP A 50 5.84 -0.17 8.36
CA TRP A 50 5.11 0.72 7.46
C TRP A 50 3.78 1.17 8.08
N PHE A 51 2.96 0.23 8.56
CA PHE A 51 1.69 0.53 9.21
C PHE A 51 1.84 1.46 10.42
N GLN A 52 2.91 1.26 11.21
CA GLN A 52 3.12 2.04 12.43
C GLN A 52 3.81 3.40 12.22
N THR A 53 4.56 3.59 11.13
CA THR A 53 5.48 4.75 11.03
C THR A 53 5.47 5.47 9.68
N ALA A 54 4.87 4.90 8.64
CA ALA A 54 4.90 5.52 7.32
C ALA A 54 3.94 6.72 7.24
N ALA A 55 4.43 7.86 6.77
CA ALA A 55 3.59 9.00 6.45
C ALA A 55 2.58 8.67 5.34
N GLU A 56 2.93 7.73 4.45
CA GLU A 56 2.02 7.23 3.42
C GLU A 56 0.81 6.52 4.01
N TYR A 57 0.96 5.78 5.12
CA TYR A 57 -0.17 5.13 5.79
C TYR A 57 -1.14 6.18 6.36
N GLU A 58 -0.63 7.20 7.05
CA GLU A 58 -1.45 8.30 7.57
C GLU A 58 -2.17 9.06 6.44
N ALA A 59 -1.47 9.36 5.35
CA ALA A 59 -2.06 10.02 4.18
C ALA A 59 -3.17 9.18 3.55
N LEU A 60 -3.00 7.86 3.47
CA LEU A 60 -4.03 6.94 2.98
C LEU A 60 -5.26 6.94 3.90
N LEU A 61 -5.09 6.91 5.22
CA LEU A 61 -6.22 7.01 6.16
C LEU A 61 -7.01 8.31 5.92
N MET A 62 -6.31 9.45 5.86
CA MET A 62 -6.97 10.74 5.62
C MET A 62 -7.72 10.76 4.28
N GLN A 63 -7.10 10.23 3.22
CA GLN A 63 -7.70 10.19 1.90
C GLN A 63 -8.97 9.32 1.87
N VAL A 64 -8.92 8.12 2.46
CA VAL A 64 -10.06 7.19 2.45
C VAL A 64 -11.27 7.79 3.16
N TYR A 65 -11.07 8.46 4.31
CA TYR A 65 -12.18 9.11 5.01
C TYR A 65 -12.68 10.39 4.31
N ALA A 66 -11.80 11.12 3.62
CA ALA A 66 -12.21 12.23 2.77
C ALA A 66 -13.08 11.75 1.60
N ASP A 67 -12.63 10.71 0.89
CA ASP A 67 -13.35 10.11 -0.24
C ASP A 67 -14.71 9.54 0.21
N ALA A 68 -14.76 8.87 1.37
CA ALA A 68 -16.00 8.37 1.96
C ALA A 68 -16.97 9.51 2.33
N THR A 69 -16.45 10.64 2.79
CA THR A 69 -17.24 11.84 3.11
C THR A 69 -17.81 12.46 1.83
N ASP A 70 -17.01 12.57 0.78
CA ASP A 70 -17.44 13.11 -0.52
C ASP A 70 -18.49 12.22 -1.19
N ALA A 71 -18.42 10.90 -0.97
CA ALA A 71 -19.42 9.95 -1.44
C ALA A 71 -20.77 10.05 -0.70
N LEU A 72 -20.82 10.64 0.50
CA LEU A 72 -22.03 10.65 1.32
C LEU A 72 -23.15 11.51 0.72
N ALA A 73 -22.82 12.70 0.21
CA ALA A 73 -23.82 13.61 -0.37
C ALA A 73 -24.59 13.00 -1.56
N PRO A 74 -23.93 12.46 -2.61
CA PRO A 74 -24.64 11.80 -3.71
C PRO A 74 -25.38 10.53 -3.26
N ALA A 75 -24.82 9.75 -2.32
CA ALA A 75 -25.48 8.58 -1.76
C ALA A 75 -26.79 8.93 -1.03
N LEU A 76 -26.81 10.02 -0.26
CA LEU A 76 -28.01 10.48 0.43
C LEU A 76 -29.08 11.06 -0.51
N ALA A 77 -28.66 11.58 -1.68
CA ALA A 77 -29.57 12.10 -2.69
C ALA A 77 -30.31 11.00 -3.47
N ASP A 78 -29.72 9.80 -3.59
CA ASP A 78 -30.32 8.64 -4.26
C ASP A 78 -30.77 7.59 -3.24
N SER A 79 -32.06 7.59 -2.91
CA SER A 79 -32.63 6.63 -1.95
C SER A 79 -32.50 5.15 -2.36
N SER A 80 -32.18 4.85 -3.62
CA SER A 80 -31.99 3.49 -4.11
C SER A 80 -30.53 3.02 -4.06
N TRP A 81 -29.59 3.94 -3.81
CA TRP A 81 -28.16 3.66 -3.76
C TRP A 81 -27.80 2.79 -2.54
N SER A 82 -26.89 1.85 -2.75
CA SER A 82 -26.25 1.07 -1.68
C SER A 82 -24.81 0.74 -2.04
N ALA A 83 -23.93 0.81 -1.03
CA ALA A 83 -22.57 0.31 -1.13
C ALA A 83 -22.48 -1.22 -1.05
N ALA A 84 -23.54 -1.90 -0.58
CA ALA A 84 -23.60 -3.35 -0.42
C ALA A 84 -24.40 -3.97 -1.59
N PRO A 85 -23.72 -4.52 -2.63
CA PRO A 85 -24.41 -5.13 -3.77
C PRO A 85 -25.23 -6.37 -3.39
N GLU A 86 -24.90 -7.02 -2.29
CA GLU A 86 -25.60 -8.14 -1.66
C GLU A 86 -26.71 -7.71 -0.69
N GLN A 87 -27.16 -6.45 -0.74
CA GLN A 87 -28.25 -6.00 0.12
C GLN A 87 -29.62 -6.49 -0.39
N GLN A 88 -30.31 -7.24 0.46
CA GLN A 88 -31.71 -7.62 0.28
C GLN A 88 -32.49 -7.37 1.59
N PRO A 89 -33.66 -6.70 1.54
CA PRO A 89 -34.30 -6.08 0.37
C PRO A 89 -33.58 -4.80 -0.12
N PRO A 90 -33.93 -4.27 -1.31
CA PRO A 90 -33.33 -3.03 -1.85
C PRO A 90 -33.37 -1.85 -0.88
N ALA A 91 -32.41 -0.93 -0.98
CA ALA A 91 -32.23 0.17 -0.03
C ALA A 91 -33.37 1.22 0.00
N ALA A 92 -34.17 1.30 -1.07
CA ALA A 92 -35.24 2.27 -1.21
C ALA A 92 -36.22 2.25 -0.03
N GLY A 93 -36.37 3.40 0.63
CA GLY A 93 -37.29 3.59 1.77
C GLY A 93 -36.72 3.19 3.13
N LEU A 94 -35.48 2.70 3.20
CA LEU A 94 -34.76 2.48 4.46
C LEU A 94 -34.06 3.75 4.93
N ARG A 95 -33.75 3.83 6.23
CA ARG A 95 -32.90 4.91 6.75
C ARG A 95 -31.45 4.66 6.33
N PRO A 96 -30.72 5.68 5.85
CA PRO A 96 -29.30 5.55 5.55
C PRO A 96 -28.50 5.12 6.77
N ALA A 97 -27.44 4.34 6.54
CA ALA A 97 -26.50 3.90 7.56
C ALA A 97 -25.08 3.85 6.99
N VAL A 98 -24.09 3.98 7.87
CA VAL A 98 -22.68 3.76 7.56
C VAL A 98 -22.23 2.55 8.38
N VAL A 99 -21.58 1.60 7.72
CA VAL A 99 -20.99 0.43 8.36
C VAL A 99 -19.48 0.54 8.21
N VAL A 100 -18.77 0.37 9.31
CA VAL A 100 -17.32 0.40 9.36
C VAL A 100 -16.85 -0.82 10.14
N ASP A 101 -15.71 -1.37 9.74
CA ASP A 101 -14.98 -2.29 10.59
C ASP A 101 -14.33 -1.53 11.77
N LEU A 102 -13.86 -2.26 12.77
CA LEU A 102 -13.18 -1.69 13.94
C LEU A 102 -11.67 -1.87 13.83
N ASP A 103 -11.21 -3.12 13.82
CA ASP A 103 -9.79 -3.42 13.86
C ASP A 103 -9.09 -2.87 12.61
N GLU A 104 -7.99 -2.16 12.81
CA GLU A 104 -7.23 -1.44 11.78
C GLU A 104 -8.02 -0.41 10.94
N THR A 105 -9.27 -0.08 11.33
CA THR A 105 -10.12 0.88 10.62
C THR A 105 -10.48 2.08 11.49
N MET A 106 -10.97 1.91 12.72
CA MET A 106 -11.46 2.99 13.61
C MET A 106 -10.68 3.16 14.92
#